data_AF-A0A7Y5RJT8-F1
#
_entry.id   AF-A0A7Y5RJT8-F1
#
_cell.length_a   1.000
_cell.length_b   1.000
_cell.length_c   1.000
_cell.angle_alpha   90.00
_cell.angle_beta   90.00
_cell.angle_gamma   90.00
#
_symmetry.space_group_name_H-M   'P 1'
#
loop_
_entity.id
_entity.type
_entity.pdbx_description
1 polymer ?
#
loop_
_entity_poly.entity_id
_entity_poly.type
_entity_poly.pdbx_seq_one_letter_code
_entity_poly.pdbx_strand_id
1 'polypeptide(L)'
;MPEAIEVRKVPIHSVADASELAKLIDDGVMEASRVIAIIGKTEGNGGVNDYTRIIADRAFREMLVEKGAPAEQVKQVPIVWS
;
A
#
# COMPACT_ATOMS: atom_id res chain seq x y z
N MET A 1 20.48 -2.03 12.73
CA MET A 1 21.02 -3.11 11.87
C MET A 1 20.01 -3.36 10.75
N PRO A 2 20.41 -3.70 9.53
CA PRO A 2 19.46 -4.03 8.47
C PRO A 2 18.69 -5.32 8.80
N GLU A 3 17.42 -5.36 8.42
CA GLU A 3 16.56 -6.56 8.48
C GLU A 3 16.39 -7.17 7.09
N ALA A 4 16.02 -8.46 7.02
CA ALA A 4 15.63 -9.08 5.77
C ALA A 4 14.33 -8.45 5.25
N ILE A 5 14.21 -8.29 3.92
CA ILE A 5 13.09 -7.61 3.27
C ILE A 5 12.35 -8.59 2.36
N GLU A 6 11.04 -8.71 2.59
CA GLU A 6 10.11 -9.36 1.66
C GLU A 6 9.56 -8.33 0.67
N VAL A 7 9.52 -8.68 -0.61
CA VAL A 7 8.97 -7.81 -1.65
C VAL A 7 7.93 -8.55 -2.49
N ARG A 8 6.75 -7.95 -2.64
CA ARG A 8 5.66 -8.49 -3.45
C ARG A 8 5.19 -7.48 -4.48
N LYS A 9 4.96 -7.96 -5.69
CA LYS A 9 4.26 -7.24 -6.75
C LYS A 9 2.88 -7.84 -6.88
N VAL A 10 1.85 -7.01 -6.77
CA VAL A 10 0.45 -7.40 -6.90
C VAL A 10 -0.26 -6.50 -7.91
N PRO A 11 -1.27 -7.01 -8.63
CA PRO A 11 -2.13 -6.16 -9.45
C PRO A 11 -3.02 -5.27 -8.58
N ILE A 12 -3.48 -4.16 -9.16
CA ILE A 12 -4.51 -3.28 -8.61
C ILE A 12 -5.68 -3.37 -9.58
N HIS A 13 -6.81 -3.93 -9.14
CA HIS A 13 -7.95 -4.24 -10.00
C HIS A 13 -8.89 -3.04 -10.23
N SER A 14 -8.78 -1.99 -9.41
CA SER A 14 -9.47 -0.70 -9.60
C SER A 14 -8.75 0.41 -8.83
N VAL A 15 -9.09 1.68 -9.07
CA VAL A 15 -8.42 2.85 -8.45
C VAL A 15 -8.33 2.83 -6.92
N ALA A 16 -9.20 2.11 -6.22
CA ALA A 16 -9.24 2.01 -4.76
C ALA A 16 -9.00 0.56 -4.25
N ASP A 17 -8.41 -0.30 -5.07
CA ASP A 17 -8.19 -1.70 -4.72
C ASP A 17 -6.87 -1.93 -3.98
N ALA A 18 -6.96 -2.44 -2.75
CA ALA A 18 -5.84 -2.93 -1.95
C ALA A 18 -6.00 -4.42 -1.56
N SER A 19 -6.91 -5.15 -2.21
CA SER A 19 -7.32 -6.50 -1.82
C SER A 19 -6.20 -7.54 -1.90
N GLU A 20 -5.30 -7.43 -2.87
CA GLU A 20 -4.17 -8.37 -3.00
C GLU A 20 -3.13 -8.17 -1.90
N LEU A 21 -2.92 -6.93 -1.41
CA LEU A 21 -2.08 -6.70 -0.24
C LEU A 21 -2.75 -7.21 1.03
N ALA A 22 -4.06 -6.99 1.19
CA ALA A 22 -4.84 -7.57 2.29
C ALA A 22 -4.71 -9.10 2.32
N LYS A 23 -4.81 -9.75 1.16
CA LYS A 23 -4.65 -11.19 1.00
C LYS A 23 -3.25 -11.67 1.41
N LEU A 24 -2.18 -10.98 1.01
CA LEU A 24 -0.83 -11.33 1.44
C LEU A 24 -0.66 -11.28 2.96
N ILE A 25 -1.33 -10.34 3.62
CA ILE A 25 -1.32 -10.25 5.08
C ILE A 25 -2.15 -11.37 5.70
N ASP A 26 -3.34 -11.67 5.16
CA ASP A 26 -4.22 -12.75 5.63
C ASP A 26 -3.58 -14.14 5.46
N ASP A 27 -2.85 -14.34 4.37
CA ASP A 27 -2.11 -15.58 4.07
C ASP A 27 -0.82 -15.71 4.91
N GLY A 28 -0.49 -14.70 5.75
CA GLY A 28 0.70 -14.70 6.61
C GLY A 28 2.02 -14.51 5.87
N VAL A 29 2.00 -14.00 4.63
CA VAL A 29 3.20 -13.74 3.84
C VAL A 29 3.99 -12.55 4.40
N MET A 30 3.29 -11.55 4.93
CA MET A 30 3.89 -10.40 5.59
C MET A 30 2.96 -9.80 6.64
N GLU A 31 3.51 -9.06 7.59
CA GLU A 31 2.74 -8.35 8.62
C GLU A 31 2.47 -6.90 8.20
N ALA A 32 1.24 -6.41 8.42
CA ALA A 32 0.87 -5.03 8.09
C ALA A 32 1.78 -3.99 8.78
N SER A 33 2.13 -4.24 10.05
CA SER A 33 3.03 -3.39 10.84
C SER A 33 4.50 -3.45 10.40
N ARG A 34 4.88 -4.41 9.55
CA ARG A 34 6.22 -4.52 8.96
C ARG A 34 6.32 -3.92 7.55
N VAL A 35 5.22 -3.41 6.99
CA VAL A 35 5.26 -2.69 5.71
C VAL A 35 5.96 -1.35 5.90
N ILE A 36 7.14 -1.21 5.28
CA ILE A 36 8.00 -0.03 5.40
C ILE A 36 7.95 0.89 4.18
N ALA A 37 7.45 0.43 3.03
CA ALA A 37 7.31 1.23 1.83
C ALA A 37 6.33 0.57 0.84
N ILE A 38 5.64 1.38 0.04
CA ILE A 38 4.84 0.93 -1.10
C ILE A 38 5.23 1.77 -2.32
N ILE A 39 5.46 1.12 -3.46
CA ILE A 39 5.72 1.78 -4.74
C ILE A 39 4.77 1.15 -5.76
N GLY A 40 4.00 1.98 -6.46
CA GLY A 40 3.03 1.49 -7.41
C GLY A 40 2.73 2.43 -8.56
N LYS A 41 1.97 1.89 -9.51
CA LYS A 41 1.44 2.58 -10.67
C LYS A 41 -0.07 2.71 -10.54
N THR A 42 -0.58 3.91 -10.75
CA THR A 42 -2.02 4.17 -10.82
C THR A 42 -2.46 4.41 -12.26
N GLU A 43 -3.74 4.14 -12.56
CA GLU A 43 -4.28 4.19 -13.93
C GLU A 43 -4.61 5.59 -14.46
N GLY A 44 -4.44 6.62 -13.63
CA GLY A 44 -4.72 7.99 -14.02
C GLY A 44 -3.75 8.55 -15.07
N ASN A 45 -3.94 9.82 -15.40
CA ASN A 45 -3.23 10.45 -16.51
C ASN A 45 -1.76 10.82 -16.19
N GLY A 46 -1.30 10.68 -14.94
CA GLY A 46 0.06 11.04 -14.51
C GLY A 46 0.36 12.55 -14.45
N GLY A 47 -0.63 13.39 -14.77
CA GLY A 47 -0.53 14.85 -14.78
C GLY A 47 -0.76 15.48 -13.41
N VAL A 48 -0.92 16.81 -13.40
CA VAL A 48 -1.20 17.57 -12.17
C VAL A 48 -2.53 17.16 -11.55
N ASN A 49 -3.55 16.93 -12.38
CA ASN A 49 -4.92 16.62 -11.97
C ASN A 49 -5.22 15.11 -11.86
N ASP A 50 -4.19 14.28 -11.69
CA ASP A 50 -4.40 12.85 -11.44
C ASP A 50 -4.73 12.59 -9.97
N TYR A 51 -6.00 12.36 -9.71
CA TYR A 51 -6.55 12.02 -8.39
C TYR A 51 -6.50 10.52 -8.08
N THR A 52 -6.17 9.66 -9.04
CA THR A 52 -6.08 8.21 -8.78
C THR A 52 -4.98 7.89 -7.76
N ARG A 53 -3.90 8.68 -7.75
CA ARG A 53 -2.81 8.60 -6.76
C ARG A 53 -3.29 8.73 -5.32
N ILE A 54 -4.15 9.71 -5.02
CA ILE A 54 -4.66 9.91 -3.66
C ILE A 54 -5.73 8.88 -3.27
N ILE A 55 -6.47 8.35 -4.25
CA ILE A 55 -7.44 7.27 -4.02
C ILE A 55 -6.69 5.98 -3.65
N ALA A 56 -5.65 5.63 -4.40
CA ALA A 56 -4.79 4.48 -4.11
C ALA A 56 -4.06 4.63 -2.77
N ASP A 57 -3.49 5.81 -2.47
CA ASP A 57 -2.82 6.08 -1.19
C ASP A 57 -3.77 5.86 -0.01
N ARG A 58 -4.99 6.41 -0.09
CA ARG A 58 -6.02 6.21 0.93
C ARG A 58 -6.37 4.73 1.11
N ALA A 59 -6.66 4.02 0.01
CA ALA A 59 -7.05 2.61 0.05
C ALA A 59 -5.97 1.73 0.72
N PHE A 60 -4.70 1.91 0.35
CA PHE A 60 -3.61 1.14 0.93
C PHE A 60 -3.36 1.49 2.40
N ARG A 61 -3.44 2.77 2.79
CA ARG A 61 -3.29 3.16 4.20
C ARG A 61 -4.43 2.66 5.08
N GLU A 62 -5.67 2.80 4.63
CA GLU A 62 -6.85 2.31 5.36
C GLU A 62 -6.75 0.79 5.56
N MET A 63 -6.37 0.04 4.52
CA MET A 63 -6.18 -1.40 4.61
C MET A 63 -5.07 -1.79 5.60
N LEU A 64 -3.91 -1.11 5.60
CA LEU A 64 -2.84 -1.39 6.58
C LEU A 64 -3.33 -1.21 8.02
N VAL A 65 -4.11 -0.16 8.28
CA VAL A 65 -4.71 0.09 9.61
C VAL A 65 -5.75 -0.99 9.94
N GLU A 66 -6.61 -1.35 9.00
CA GLU A 66 -7.61 -2.43 9.16
C GLU A 66 -6.95 -3.78 9.50
N LYS A 67 -5.79 -4.06 8.90
CA LYS A 67 -4.97 -5.25 9.17
C LYS A 67 -4.09 -5.14 10.42
N GLY A 68 -4.27 -4.11 11.24
CA GLY A 68 -3.67 -4.01 12.57
C GLY A 68 -2.38 -3.18 12.67
N ALA A 69 -1.96 -2.48 11.62
CA ALA A 69 -0.84 -1.54 11.73
C ALA A 69 -1.26 -0.28 12.52
N PRO A 70 -0.39 0.28 13.39
CA PRO A 70 -0.69 1.51 14.11
C PRO A 70 -0.89 2.69 13.15
N ALA A 71 -2.00 3.43 13.29
CA ALA A 71 -2.33 4.53 12.37
C ALA A 71 -1.25 5.62 12.30
N GLU A 72 -0.60 5.95 13.42
CA GLU A 72 0.50 6.93 13.44
C GLU A 72 1.73 6.44 12.67
N GLN A 73 2.01 5.13 12.71
CA GLN A 73 3.07 4.53 11.91
C GLN A 73 2.70 4.57 10.42
N VAL A 74 1.45 4.19 10.08
CA VAL A 74 0.99 4.14 8.68
C VAL A 74 1.10 5.51 8.01
N LYS A 75 0.85 6.61 8.72
CA LYS A 75 1.05 7.99 8.20
C LYS A 75 2.49 8.28 7.76
N GLN A 76 3.48 7.62 8.38
CA GLN A 76 4.90 7.82 8.09
C GLN A 76 5.44 6.87 7.02
N VAL A 77 4.67 5.85 6.61
CA VAL A 77 5.08 4.94 5.54
C VAL A 77 5.20 5.72 4.21
N PRO A 78 6.38 5.72 3.58
CA PRO A 78 6.54 6.27 2.23
C PRO A 78 5.75 5.42 1.24
N ILE A 79 4.77 6.04 0.60
CA ILE A 79 3.98 5.44 -0.46
C ILE A 79 4.15 6.31 -1.70
N VAL A 80 4.65 5.71 -2.79
CA VAL A 80 4.96 6.42 -4.04
C VAL A 80 4.06 5.88 -5.14
N TRP A 81 3.17 6.73 -5.64
CA TRP A 81 2.31 6.45 -6.80
C TRP A 81 2.78 7.27 -8.00
N SER A 82 3.15 6.56 -9.06
CA SER A 82 3.47 7.17 -10.36
C SER A 82 2.34 7.04 -11.36
#